data_AF-A0A965W0W3-F1
#
_entry.id   AF-A0A965W0W3-F1
#
_cell.length_a   1.000
_cell.length_b   1.000
_cell.length_c   1.000
_cell.angle_alpha   90.00
_cell.angle_beta   90.00
_cell.angle_gamma   90.00
#
_symmetry.space_group_name_H-M   'P 1'
#
loop_
_entity.id
_entity.type
_entity.pdbx_description
1 polymer ?
#
loop_
_entity_poly.entity_id
_entity_poly.type
_entity_poly.pdbx_seq_one_letter_code
_entity_poly.pdbx_strand_id
1 'polypeptide(L)'
;MNFNIGTDVLCFNDPYTQTFITFDKGKFVEVESLPIKKYKSGRGFIVYEDLNGNLWKYENEEKTQLSNFSTTFWDVKDDIIIWTENSYLFSYSNGQKQQIASYVPSDYLLKNNIFAFRNLLGGVSAVVNNKVEEITNMQEAEYEIYGNKVLVRLPNKTCIVLSEGKKFNN
;
A
#
# COMPACT_ATOMS: atom_id res chain seq x y z
N MET A 1 -7.42 -12.03 -20.62
CA MET A 1 -8.05 -10.93 -19.85
C MET A 1 -7.24 -10.75 -18.59
N ASN A 2 -6.68 -9.56 -18.38
CA ASN A 2 -5.97 -9.23 -17.15
C ASN A 2 -6.99 -8.60 -16.19
N PHE A 3 -6.92 -8.98 -14.92
CA PHE A 3 -7.80 -8.48 -13.88
C PHE A 3 -7.07 -8.46 -12.54
N ASN A 4 -7.55 -7.64 -11.60
CA ASN A 4 -7.03 -7.62 -10.23
C ASN A 4 -8.17 -7.73 -9.21
N ILE A 5 -8.02 -8.65 -8.26
CA ILE A 5 -9.01 -8.93 -7.22
C ILE A 5 -8.43 -8.49 -5.87
N GLY A 6 -9.21 -7.64 -5.21
CA GLY A 6 -9.04 -7.27 -3.82
C GLY A 6 -9.73 -8.27 -2.90
N THR A 7 -10.17 -7.84 -1.72
CA THR A 7 -10.97 -8.75 -0.87
C THR A 7 -12.41 -8.86 -1.36
N ASP A 8 -12.97 -7.74 -1.81
CA ASP A 8 -14.39 -7.54 -2.12
C ASP A 8 -14.63 -6.74 -3.41
N VAL A 9 -13.55 -6.24 -4.03
CA VAL A 9 -13.62 -5.45 -5.28
C VAL A 9 -12.74 -6.09 -6.36
N LEU A 10 -13.24 -6.05 -7.59
CA LEU A 10 -12.55 -6.52 -8.80
C LEU A 10 -12.43 -5.36 -9.80
N CYS A 11 -11.32 -5.26 -10.51
CA CYS A 11 -11.19 -4.33 -11.65
C CYS A 11 -10.45 -4.96 -12.84
N PHE A 12 -10.80 -4.49 -14.03
CA PHE A 12 -10.25 -4.95 -15.30
C PHE A 12 -10.61 -3.99 -16.44
N ASN A 13 -9.93 -4.14 -17.58
CA ASN A 13 -10.36 -3.51 -18.83
C ASN A 13 -11.36 -4.42 -19.53
N ASP A 14 -12.55 -3.90 -19.82
CA ASP A 14 -13.57 -4.63 -20.55
C ASP A 14 -13.09 -4.89 -21.99
N PRO A 15 -13.10 -6.16 -22.46
CA PRO A 15 -12.59 -6.51 -23.78
C PRO A 15 -13.47 -6.02 -24.95
N TYR A 16 -14.74 -5.68 -24.69
CA TYR A 16 -15.70 -5.23 -25.70
C TYR A 16 -15.77 -3.71 -25.79
N THR A 17 -15.95 -3.03 -24.65
CA THR A 17 -16.06 -1.55 -24.63
C THR A 17 -14.71 -0.86 -24.60
N GLN A 18 -13.63 -1.57 -24.24
CA GLN A 18 -12.31 -1.01 -23.97
C GLN A 18 -12.30 0.04 -22.85
N THR A 19 -13.30 0.03 -21.96
CA THR A 19 -13.35 0.91 -20.79
C THR A 19 -12.77 0.20 -19.57
N PHE A 20 -12.26 0.97 -18.62
CA PHE A 20 -11.78 0.42 -17.35
C PHE A 20 -12.93 0.36 -16.37
N ILE A 21 -13.25 -0.84 -15.90
CA ILE A 21 -14.43 -1.11 -15.10
C ILE A 21 -14.07 -1.75 -13.77
N THR A 22 -14.94 -1.54 -12.79
CA THR A 22 -14.87 -2.21 -11.50
C THR A 22 -16.19 -2.90 -11.19
N PHE A 23 -16.10 -4.03 -10.48
CA PHE A 23 -17.24 -4.69 -9.88
C PHE A 23 -17.13 -4.55 -8.36
N ASP A 24 -18.08 -3.81 -7.78
CA ASP A 24 -18.20 -3.59 -6.34
C ASP A 24 -19.68 -3.68 -5.94
N LYS A 25 -19.95 -4.30 -4.79
CA LYS A 25 -21.31 -4.45 -4.20
C LYS A 25 -22.40 -4.89 -5.20
N GLY A 26 -22.06 -5.81 -6.11
CA GLY A 26 -23.00 -6.37 -7.07
C GLY A 26 -23.26 -5.51 -8.31
N LYS A 27 -22.50 -4.44 -8.53
CA LYS A 27 -22.65 -3.53 -9.67
C LYS A 27 -21.37 -3.43 -10.46
N PHE A 28 -21.49 -3.41 -11.78
CA PHE A 28 -20.42 -2.97 -12.66
C PHE A 28 -20.48 -1.44 -12.79
N VAL A 29 -19.34 -0.79 -12.60
CA VAL A 29 -19.21 0.66 -12.75
C VAL A 29 -18.05 0.94 -13.70
N GLU A 30 -18.31 1.78 -14.70
CA GLU A 30 -17.26 2.33 -15.54
C GLU A 30 -16.49 3.40 -14.76
N VAL A 31 -15.19 3.17 -14.59
CA VAL A 31 -14.30 4.07 -13.86
C VAL A 31 -13.59 5.01 -14.84
N GLU A 32 -13.09 4.49 -15.96
CA GLU A 32 -12.49 5.31 -17.03
C GLU A 32 -13.01 4.87 -18.39
N SER A 33 -13.21 5.83 -19.28
CA SER A 33 -13.66 5.58 -20.67
C SER A 33 -12.57 5.03 -21.59
N LEU A 34 -11.34 4.91 -21.07
CA LEU A 34 -10.17 4.39 -21.78
C LEU A 34 -9.51 3.27 -20.96
N PRO A 35 -8.82 2.33 -21.60
CA PRO A 35 -8.22 1.20 -20.91
C PRO A 35 -7.02 1.66 -20.07
N ILE A 36 -6.91 1.10 -18.87
CA ILE A 36 -5.86 1.41 -17.91
C ILE A 36 -4.78 0.33 -17.92
N LYS A 37 -3.51 0.76 -17.95
CA LYS A 37 -2.36 -0.15 -18.05
C LYS A 37 -1.94 -0.74 -16.71
N LYS A 38 -2.03 0.04 -15.63
CA LYS A 38 -1.63 -0.38 -14.29
C LYS A 38 -2.77 -0.11 -13.30
N TYR A 39 -3.24 -1.16 -12.65
CA TYR A 39 -4.31 -1.10 -11.66
C TYR A 39 -4.11 -2.20 -10.60
N LYS A 40 -4.56 -1.93 -9.37
CA LYS A 40 -4.66 -2.91 -8.27
C LYS A 40 -5.92 -2.63 -7.46
N SER A 41 -6.40 -3.66 -6.77
CA SER A 41 -7.59 -3.63 -5.92
C SER A 41 -7.19 -3.83 -4.46
N GLY A 42 -7.80 -3.05 -3.57
CA GLY A 42 -7.70 -3.18 -2.12
C GLY A 42 -8.96 -3.78 -1.50
N ARG A 43 -9.29 -3.36 -0.28
CA ARG A 43 -10.58 -3.63 0.38
C ARG A 43 -11.53 -2.48 0.15
N GLY A 44 -12.51 -2.66 -0.72
CA GLY A 44 -13.54 -1.67 -1.03
C GLY A 44 -13.10 -0.57 -2.01
N PHE A 45 -11.87 -0.62 -2.52
CA PHE A 45 -11.35 0.39 -3.45
C PHE A 45 -10.42 -0.18 -4.50
N ILE A 46 -10.16 0.61 -5.53
CA ILE A 46 -9.15 0.33 -6.55
C ILE A 46 -8.20 1.52 -6.68
N VAL A 47 -6.99 1.24 -7.17
CA VAL A 47 -5.98 2.24 -7.47
C VAL A 47 -5.46 2.00 -8.87
N TYR A 48 -5.27 3.07 -9.62
CA TYR A 48 -4.80 3.01 -10.98
C TYR A 48 -3.98 4.24 -11.39
N GLU A 49 -3.19 4.07 -12.44
CA GLU A 49 -2.47 5.15 -13.11
C GLU A 49 -3.22 5.54 -14.39
N ASP A 50 -3.64 6.80 -14.50
CA ASP A 50 -4.29 7.32 -15.70
C ASP A 50 -3.29 7.49 -16.87
N LEU A 51 -3.78 7.91 -18.04
CA LEU A 51 -2.94 8.10 -19.22
C LEU A 51 -1.91 9.25 -19.08
N ASN A 52 -2.14 10.17 -18.15
CA ASN A 52 -1.24 11.27 -17.85
C ASN A 52 -0.21 10.89 -16.77
N GLY A 53 -0.28 9.67 -16.22
CA GLY A 53 0.60 9.20 -15.16
C GLY A 53 0.15 9.60 -13.76
N ASN A 54 -1.05 10.15 -13.58
CA ASN A 54 -1.57 10.48 -12.25
C ASN A 54 -2.03 9.21 -11.54
N LEU A 55 -1.80 9.15 -10.23
CA LEU A 55 -2.25 8.04 -9.38
C LEU A 55 -3.61 8.38 -8.76
N TRP A 56 -4.60 7.55 -9.03
CA TRP A 56 -5.98 7.72 -8.59
C TRP A 56 -6.42 6.57 -7.69
N LYS A 57 -7.20 6.89 -6.67
CA LYS A 57 -8.02 5.95 -5.90
C LYS A 57 -9.48 6.12 -6.31
N TYR A 58 -10.18 5.04 -6.56
CA TYR A 58 -11.64 5.03 -6.72
C TYR A 58 -12.29 4.17 -5.65
N GLU A 59 -13.26 4.73 -4.94
CA GLU A 59 -13.99 4.11 -3.84
C GLU A 59 -15.38 4.75 -3.73
N ASN A 60 -16.44 3.94 -3.59
CA ASN A 60 -17.81 4.43 -3.39
C ASN A 60 -18.25 5.55 -4.37
N GLU A 61 -17.99 5.37 -5.68
CA GLU A 61 -18.33 6.36 -6.73
C GLU A 61 -17.52 7.68 -6.69
N GLU A 62 -16.56 7.80 -5.77
CA GLU A 62 -15.67 8.96 -5.68
C GLU A 62 -14.25 8.65 -6.18
N LYS A 63 -13.68 9.58 -6.95
CA LYS A 63 -12.27 9.55 -7.37
C LYS A 63 -11.45 10.50 -6.49
N THR A 64 -10.44 9.97 -5.82
CA THR A 64 -9.46 10.75 -5.06
C THR A 64 -8.10 10.70 -5.77
N GLN A 65 -7.55 11.86 -6.11
CA GLN A 65 -6.19 11.94 -6.64
C GLN A 65 -5.18 11.74 -5.51
N LEU A 66 -4.32 10.73 -5.61
CA LEU A 66 -3.26 10.45 -4.63
C LEU A 66 -1.97 11.20 -4.96
N SER A 67 -1.64 11.23 -6.25
CA SER A 67 -0.49 11.93 -6.81
C SER A 67 -0.80 12.45 -8.21
N ASN A 68 -0.25 13.63 -8.51
CA ASN A 68 -0.26 14.24 -9.84
C ASN A 68 1.11 14.16 -10.53
N PHE A 69 2.02 13.35 -10.00
CA PHE A 69 3.33 13.09 -10.59
C PHE A 69 3.38 11.64 -11.06
N SER A 70 4.12 11.39 -12.13
CA SER A 70 4.38 10.02 -12.57
C SER A 70 5.12 9.26 -11.48
N THR A 71 4.43 8.30 -10.87
CA THR A 71 4.99 7.46 -9.80
C THR A 71 5.84 6.35 -10.42
N THR A 72 7.10 6.26 -10.04
CA THR A 72 7.98 5.15 -10.48
C THR A 72 7.57 3.82 -9.85
N PHE A 73 7.02 3.87 -8.64
CA PHE A 73 6.60 2.71 -7.87
C PHE A 73 5.35 3.02 -7.05
N TRP A 74 4.43 2.06 -7.02
CA TRP A 74 3.31 2.02 -6.11
C TRP A 74 2.84 0.59 -5.86
N ASP A 75 2.28 0.36 -4.68
CA ASP A 75 1.69 -0.91 -4.29
C ASP A 75 0.43 -0.71 -3.46
N VAL A 76 -0.45 -1.71 -3.53
CA VAL A 76 -1.74 -1.73 -2.85
C VAL A 76 -1.91 -3.09 -2.22
N LYS A 77 -2.25 -3.10 -0.95
CA LYS A 77 -2.60 -4.32 -0.24
C LYS A 77 -3.62 -4.00 0.84
N ASP A 78 -4.70 -4.76 0.86
CA ASP A 78 -5.76 -4.64 1.87
C ASP A 78 -6.25 -3.18 2.02
N ASP A 79 -5.93 -2.46 3.11
CA ASP A 79 -6.36 -1.06 3.34
C ASP A 79 -5.28 -0.01 3.05
N ILE A 80 -4.10 -0.43 2.61
CA ILE A 80 -2.94 0.47 2.48
C ILE A 80 -2.49 0.61 1.03
N ILE A 81 -2.22 1.86 0.66
CA ILE A 81 -1.64 2.25 -0.60
C ILE A 81 -0.28 2.89 -0.28
N ILE A 82 0.77 2.47 -0.97
CA ILE A 82 2.08 3.12 -0.90
C ILE A 82 2.51 3.54 -2.29
N TRP A 83 3.23 4.66 -2.39
CA TRP A 83 3.82 5.10 -3.64
C TRP A 83 5.01 6.00 -3.39
N THR A 84 5.82 6.18 -4.43
CA THR A 84 6.95 7.10 -4.41
C THR A 84 6.70 8.28 -5.32
N GLU A 85 7.01 9.47 -4.81
CA GLU A 85 6.90 10.74 -5.53
C GLU A 85 8.11 11.60 -5.15
N ASN A 86 8.90 12.04 -6.14
CA ASN A 86 10.11 12.83 -5.92
C ASN A 86 11.07 12.27 -4.86
N SER A 87 11.29 10.94 -4.88
CA SER A 87 12.12 10.18 -3.92
C SER A 87 11.57 10.08 -2.49
N TYR A 88 10.41 10.67 -2.21
CA TYR A 88 9.69 10.47 -0.95
C TYR A 88 8.73 9.30 -1.08
N LEU A 89 8.64 8.52 -0.01
CA LEU A 89 7.67 7.45 0.13
C LEU A 89 6.44 7.98 0.88
N PHE A 90 5.28 7.79 0.28
CA PHE A 90 4.00 8.13 0.86
C PHE A 90 3.18 6.86 1.13
N SER A 91 2.30 6.96 2.13
CA SER A 91 1.23 6.01 2.34
C SER A 91 -0.11 6.72 2.39
N TYR A 92 -1.16 6.02 1.97
CA TYR A 92 -2.54 6.42 2.17
C TYR A 92 -3.29 5.27 2.84
N SER A 93 -3.87 5.56 4.01
CA SER A 93 -4.73 4.62 4.73
C SER A 93 -5.70 5.39 5.63
N ASN A 94 -6.88 4.85 5.88
CA ASN A 94 -7.93 5.48 6.69
C ASN A 94 -8.23 6.95 6.29
N GLY A 95 -8.23 7.24 4.99
CA GLY A 95 -8.52 8.58 4.47
C GLY A 95 -7.38 9.59 4.56
N GLN A 96 -6.20 9.21 5.08
CA GLN A 96 -5.10 10.13 5.33
C GLN A 96 -3.89 9.81 4.45
N LYS A 97 -3.40 10.81 3.70
CA LYS A 97 -2.09 10.80 3.04
C LYS A 97 -1.02 11.20 4.03
N GLN A 98 0.05 10.42 4.12
CA GLN A 98 1.19 10.67 4.99
C GLN A 98 2.50 10.42 4.26
N GLN A 99 3.48 11.31 4.44
CA GLN A 99 4.86 11.05 4.05
C GLN A 99 5.51 10.15 5.11
N ILE A 100 5.98 8.97 4.69
CA ILE A 100 6.55 7.95 5.57
C ILE A 100 8.07 8.04 5.64
N ALA A 101 8.72 8.29 4.50
CA ALA A 101 10.18 8.36 4.42
C ALA A 101 10.63 9.29 3.28
N SER A 102 11.85 9.79 3.40
CA SER A 102 12.54 10.55 2.34
C SER A 102 13.47 9.67 1.49
N TYR A 103 13.15 8.38 1.41
CA TYR A 103 13.86 7.37 0.63
C TYR A 103 12.91 6.23 0.28
N VAL A 104 13.31 5.41 -0.69
CA VAL A 104 12.63 4.16 -1.04
C VAL A 104 13.28 3.01 -0.24
N PRO A 105 12.54 2.30 0.63
CA PRO A 105 13.07 1.16 1.37
C PRO A 105 13.57 0.07 0.42
N SER A 106 14.64 -0.65 0.81
CA SER A 106 15.15 -1.80 0.04
C SER A 106 14.16 -2.96 0.00
N ASP A 107 13.40 -3.12 1.08
CA ASP A 107 12.41 -4.16 1.26
C ASP A 107 11.28 -3.67 2.17
N TYR A 108 10.09 -4.23 1.97
CA TYR A 108 8.91 -3.93 2.76
C TYR A 108 7.88 -5.06 2.74
N LEU A 109 6.94 -4.99 3.69
CA LEU A 109 5.75 -5.83 3.77
C LEU A 109 4.51 -4.97 4.02
N LEU A 110 3.42 -5.32 3.35
CA LEU A 110 2.09 -4.73 3.55
C LEU A 110 1.12 -5.81 3.98
N LYS A 111 0.29 -5.50 5.00
CA LYS A 111 -0.83 -6.35 5.41
C LYS A 111 -1.80 -5.56 6.27
N ASN A 112 -3.09 -5.74 6.01
CA ASN A 112 -4.17 -4.98 6.62
C ASN A 112 -3.93 -3.46 6.50
N ASN A 113 -3.65 -2.80 7.61
CA ASN A 113 -3.30 -1.38 7.72
C ASN A 113 -1.87 -1.16 8.21
N ILE A 114 -1.01 -2.17 8.10
CA ILE A 114 0.38 -2.14 8.53
C ILE A 114 1.30 -2.11 7.32
N PHE A 115 2.28 -1.23 7.41
CA PHE A 115 3.40 -1.17 6.48
C PHE A 115 4.71 -1.29 7.26
N ALA A 116 5.37 -2.44 7.17
CA ALA A 116 6.69 -2.66 7.76
C ALA A 116 7.77 -2.56 6.69
N PHE A 117 8.87 -1.88 6.97
CA PHE A 117 9.89 -1.58 5.96
C PHE A 117 11.29 -1.42 6.55
N ARG A 118 12.29 -1.63 5.71
CA ARG A 118 13.70 -1.38 6.04
C ARG A 118 13.95 0.11 6.24
N ASN A 119 14.49 0.48 7.39
CA ASN A 119 14.80 1.87 7.68
C ASN A 119 16.18 2.30 7.13
N LEU A 120 16.50 3.60 7.17
CA LEU A 120 17.74 4.15 6.61
C LEU A 120 19.02 3.57 7.27
N LEU A 121 18.93 3.12 8.51
CA LEU A 121 20.04 2.51 9.25
C LEU A 121 20.17 1.00 8.97
N GLY A 122 19.27 0.44 8.15
CA GLY A 122 19.19 -0.99 7.84
C GLY A 122 18.40 -1.82 8.86
N GLY A 123 17.80 -1.17 9.87
CA GLY A 123 16.86 -1.79 10.80
C GLY A 123 15.43 -1.82 10.29
N VAL A 124 14.45 -2.00 11.17
CA VAL A 124 13.04 -2.16 10.79
C VAL A 124 12.21 -1.07 11.43
N SER A 125 11.39 -0.40 10.61
CA SER A 125 10.35 0.51 11.05
C SER A 125 8.99 0.03 10.54
N ALA A 126 7.91 0.45 11.18
CA ALA A 126 6.57 0.17 10.68
C ALA A 126 5.62 1.36 10.87
N VAL A 127 4.67 1.50 9.95
CA VAL A 127 3.54 2.40 10.11
C VAL A 127 2.42 1.65 10.81
N VAL A 128 2.04 2.12 12.00
CA VAL A 128 0.90 1.62 12.77
C VAL A 128 0.11 2.83 13.26
N ASN A 129 -1.21 2.84 13.05
CA ASN A 129 -2.09 3.96 13.40
C ASN A 129 -1.62 5.31 12.80
N ASN A 130 -1.20 5.31 11.53
CA ASN A 130 -0.68 6.48 10.82
C ASN A 130 0.53 7.14 11.51
N LYS A 131 1.33 6.36 12.24
CA LYS A 131 2.58 6.80 12.86
C LYS A 131 3.69 5.85 12.50
N VAL A 132 4.84 6.42 12.15
CA VAL A 132 6.07 5.67 11.91
C VAL A 132 6.68 5.33 13.27
N GLU A 133 6.73 4.04 13.58
CA GLU A 133 7.37 3.49 14.76
C GLU A 133 8.66 2.79 14.33
N GLU A 134 9.81 3.30 14.77
CA GLU A 134 11.09 2.60 14.60
C GLU A 134 11.11 1.39 15.53
N ILE A 135 11.21 0.16 15.04
CA ILE A 135 11.25 -1.05 15.89
C ILE A 135 12.67 -1.33 16.36
N THR A 136 13.64 -1.27 15.45
CA THR A 136 15.07 -1.48 15.71
C THR A 136 15.93 -0.80 14.65
N ASN A 137 17.16 -0.45 15.00
CA ASN A 137 18.21 0.00 14.07
C ASN A 137 19.27 -1.07 13.80
N MET A 138 19.11 -2.27 14.36
CA MET A 138 20.01 -3.39 14.08
C MET A 138 19.79 -3.89 12.66
N GLN A 139 20.87 -3.94 11.90
CA GLN A 139 20.89 -4.49 10.54
C GLN A 139 20.60 -5.99 10.54
N GLU A 140 20.24 -6.51 9.37
CA GLU A 140 19.96 -7.93 9.14
C GLU A 140 18.81 -8.49 9.98
N ALA A 141 18.03 -7.62 10.63
CA ALA A 141 16.81 -8.03 11.30
C ALA A 141 15.77 -8.51 10.28
N GLU A 142 15.25 -9.71 10.49
CA GLU A 142 14.13 -10.27 9.75
C GLU A 142 12.82 -9.72 10.31
N TYR A 143 11.79 -9.56 9.47
CA TYR A 143 10.48 -9.14 9.94
C TYR A 143 9.34 -9.73 9.14
N GLU A 144 8.22 -9.96 9.83
CA GLU A 144 7.00 -10.57 9.29
C GLU A 144 5.76 -9.88 9.89
N ILE A 145 4.62 -9.91 9.18
CA ILE A 145 3.35 -9.35 9.67
C ILE A 145 2.32 -10.45 9.93
N TYR A 146 1.88 -10.55 11.19
CA TYR A 146 0.84 -11.47 11.65
C TYR A 146 -0.38 -10.71 12.17
N GLY A 147 -1.49 -10.77 11.42
CA GLY A 147 -2.65 -9.94 11.69
C GLY A 147 -2.26 -8.46 11.69
N ASN A 148 -2.47 -7.79 12.82
CA ASN A 148 -2.08 -6.39 13.04
C ASN A 148 -0.84 -6.26 13.94
N LYS A 149 0.13 -7.17 13.82
CA LYS A 149 1.38 -7.18 14.60
C LYS A 149 2.57 -7.35 13.68
N VAL A 150 3.66 -6.66 13.98
CA VAL A 150 4.95 -6.85 13.32
C VAL A 150 5.86 -7.63 14.26
N LEU A 151 6.33 -8.79 13.81
CA LEU A 151 7.36 -9.56 14.49
C LEU A 151 8.70 -9.26 13.84
N VAL A 152 9.69 -8.88 14.65
CA VAL A 152 11.08 -8.65 14.22
C VAL A 152 11.98 -9.63 14.94
N ARG A 153 12.79 -10.39 14.21
CA ARG A 153 13.84 -11.26 14.73
C ARG A 153 15.20 -10.62 14.50
N LEU A 154 15.92 -10.37 15.59
CA LEU A 154 17.28 -9.82 15.55
C LEU A 154 18.30 -10.95 15.35
N PRO A 155 19.52 -10.65 14.83
CA PRO A 155 20.58 -11.65 14.65
C PRO A 155 20.97 -12.40 15.92
N ASN A 156 20.83 -11.76 17.09
CA ASN A 156 21.09 -12.36 18.41
C ASN A 156 19.93 -13.23 18.93
N LYS A 157 18.91 -13.50 18.10
CA LYS A 157 17.69 -14.27 18.41
C LYS A 157 16.69 -13.58 19.35
N THR A 158 16.92 -12.33 19.75
CA THR A 158 15.90 -11.53 20.43
C THR A 158 14.74 -11.26 19.46
N CYS A 159 13.51 -11.38 19.96
CA CYS A 159 12.30 -11.08 19.22
C CYS A 159 11.70 -9.79 19.75
N ILE A 160 11.35 -8.87 18.84
CA ILE A 160 10.59 -7.67 19.15
C ILE A 160 9.24 -7.76 18.46
N VAL A 161 8.15 -7.57 19.21
CA VAL A 161 6.81 -7.48 18.66
C VAL A 161 6.32 -6.04 18.77
N LEU A 162 5.91 -5.45 17.65
CA LEU A 162 5.15 -4.22 17.63
C LEU A 162 3.65 -4.54 17.55
N SER A 163 2.88 -4.08 18.53
CA SER A 163 1.43 -4.23 18.58
C SER A 163 0.81 -2.93 19.09
N GLU A 164 -0.15 -2.36 18.35
CA GLU A 164 -0.86 -1.13 18.73
C GLU A 164 0.08 0.05 19.05
N GLY A 165 1.22 0.15 18.34
CA GLY A 165 2.24 1.18 18.56
C GLY A 165 3.13 0.96 19.79
N LYS A 166 3.01 -0.17 20.49
CA LYS A 166 3.86 -0.53 21.63
C LYS A 166 4.79 -1.68 21.27
N LYS A 167 6.04 -1.59 21.73
CA LYS A 167 7.09 -2.61 21.54
C LYS A 167 7.15 -3.54 22.74
N PHE A 168 7.27 -4.83 22.48
CA PHE A 168 7.44 -5.87 23.48
C PHE A 168 8.66 -6.72 23.10
N ASN A 169 9.53 -7.03 24.05
CA ASN A 169 10.70 -7.88 23.85
C ASN A 169 10.68 -9.06 24.83
N ASN A 170 11.43 -10.10 24.48
CA ASN A 170 11.69 -11.26 25.32
C ASN A 170 13.07 -11.25 25.97
#